data_AF-A0A0R1S1J7-F1
#
_entry.id   AF-A0A0R1S1J7-F1
#
_cell.length_a   1.000
_cell.length_b   1.000
_cell.length_c   1.000
_cell.angle_alpha   90.00
_cell.angle_beta   90.00
_cell.angle_gamma   90.00
#
_symmetry.space_group_name_H-M   'P 1'
#
loop_
_entity.id
_entity.type
_entity.pdbx_description
1 polymer ?
#
loop_
_entity_poly.entity_id
_entity_poly.type
_entity_poly.pdbx_seq_one_letter_code
_entity_poly.pdbx_strand_id
1 'polypeptide(L)'
;MTAFIGAGILVSSQPVHAASWHSGTPTVLRGKWRTKVLHESGTPYTRRGYLSVKSHSFNWHAAFVPDPSFGAHAKYQRLSKGNYIIAGRNYGNEPAGGVVLSYHVRLYNRHKLYFKGLGTEKFWPGHVYYKY
;
A
#
# COMPACT_ATOMS: atom_id res chain seq x y z
N MET A 1 55.89 0.99 -36.94
CA MET A 1 55.28 1.31 -35.62
C MET A 1 54.02 2.10 -35.87
N THR A 2 52.83 1.56 -35.59
CA THR A 2 51.70 2.36 -35.09
C THR A 2 50.73 1.43 -34.38
N ALA A 3 50.67 1.53 -33.05
CA ALA A 3 49.70 0.86 -32.21
C ALA A 3 48.46 1.76 -32.08
N PHE A 4 47.27 1.23 -32.31
CA PHE A 4 46.03 1.85 -31.90
C PHE A 4 45.60 1.21 -30.58
N ILE A 5 45.79 1.96 -29.49
CA ILE A 5 45.32 1.63 -28.14
C ILE A 5 43.84 2.02 -28.07
N GLY A 6 43.01 1.07 -27.66
CA GLY A 6 41.57 1.24 -27.56
C GLY A 6 41.12 2.13 -26.40
N ALA A 7 39.91 2.66 -26.53
CA ALA A 7 39.12 3.15 -25.41
C ALA A 7 37.73 2.54 -25.52
N GLY A 8 37.58 1.33 -24.98
CA GLY A 8 36.28 0.70 -24.79
C GLY A 8 35.47 1.50 -23.79
N ILE A 9 34.32 2.01 -24.22
CA ILE A 9 33.35 2.67 -23.35
C ILE A 9 32.80 1.59 -22.41
N LEU A 10 33.31 1.54 -21.18
CA LEU A 10 32.73 0.75 -20.09
C LEU A 10 31.41 1.41 -19.68
N VAL A 11 30.33 1.12 -20.39
CA VAL A 11 28.98 1.40 -19.91
C VAL A 11 28.71 0.41 -18.78
N SER A 12 28.95 0.81 -17.54
CA SER A 12 28.53 0.03 -16.38
C SER A 12 27.00 -0.03 -16.40
N SER A 13 26.43 -1.14 -16.85
CA SER A 13 25.01 -1.42 -16.68
C SER A 13 24.74 -1.55 -15.19
N GLN A 14 24.24 -0.49 -14.58
CA GLN A 14 23.74 -0.61 -13.21
C GLN A 14 22.59 -1.62 -13.23
N PRO A 15 22.63 -2.68 -12.42
CA PRO A 15 21.51 -3.59 -12.34
C PRO A 15 20.30 -2.80 -11.87
N VAL A 16 19.31 -2.65 -12.74
CA VAL A 16 17.96 -2.23 -12.34
C VAL A 16 17.46 -3.32 -11.40
N HIS A 17 17.57 -3.08 -10.10
CA HIS A 17 16.97 -3.94 -9.08
C HIS A 17 15.46 -3.86 -9.28
N ALA A 18 14.90 -4.81 -10.03
CA ALA A 18 13.46 -4.98 -10.17
C ALA A 18 12.86 -5.03 -8.76
N ALA A 19 11.97 -4.09 -8.45
CA ALA A 19 11.40 -3.98 -7.12
C ALA A 19 10.63 -5.27 -6.80
N SER A 20 11.17 -6.07 -5.88
CA SER A 20 10.67 -7.41 -5.59
C SER A 20 9.45 -7.36 -4.69
N TRP A 21 8.53 -8.31 -4.93
CA TRP A 21 7.40 -8.55 -4.04
C TRP A 21 7.85 -9.45 -2.90
N HIS A 22 7.54 -9.05 -1.68
CA HIS A 22 7.77 -9.79 -0.46
C HIS A 22 6.45 -10.36 0.06
N SER A 23 6.50 -11.56 0.61
CA SER A 23 5.35 -12.16 1.28
C SER A 23 5.00 -11.39 2.56
N GLY A 24 3.71 -11.22 2.80
CA GLY A 24 3.14 -10.56 3.97
C GLY A 24 3.07 -9.03 3.85
N THR A 25 3.04 -8.37 5.01
CA THR A 25 3.05 -6.92 5.14
C THR A 25 4.32 -6.45 5.86
N PRO A 26 4.79 -5.23 5.57
CA PRO A 26 5.93 -4.64 6.27
C PRO A 26 5.64 -4.56 7.77
N THR A 27 6.57 -5.05 8.60
CA THR A 27 6.42 -5.06 10.07
C THR A 27 6.10 -3.68 10.64
N VAL A 28 6.70 -2.62 10.06
CA VAL A 28 6.49 -1.22 10.47
C VAL A 28 5.07 -0.70 10.23
N LEU A 29 4.29 -1.34 9.35
CA LEU A 29 2.90 -0.98 9.05
C LEU A 29 1.89 -1.77 9.90
N ARG A 30 2.34 -2.84 10.57
CA ARG A 30 1.45 -3.73 11.33
C ARG A 30 0.84 -3.01 12.54
N GLY A 31 -0.42 -3.31 12.81
CA GLY A 31 -1.21 -2.75 13.90
C GLY A 31 -2.55 -2.19 13.45
N LYS A 32 -3.19 -1.45 14.36
CA LYS A 32 -4.48 -0.79 14.15
C LYS A 32 -4.25 0.70 13.93
N TRP A 33 -4.99 1.25 12.98
CA TRP A 33 -4.91 2.63 12.55
C TRP A 33 -6.31 3.20 12.35
N ARG A 34 -6.48 4.48 12.64
CA ARG A 34 -7.75 5.19 12.46
C ARG A 34 -7.53 6.59 11.90
N THR A 35 -8.48 7.09 11.13
CA THR A 35 -8.45 8.50 10.73
C THR A 35 -8.77 9.41 11.92
N LYS A 36 -8.52 10.71 11.76
CA LYS A 36 -9.24 11.70 12.57
C LYS A 36 -10.75 11.55 12.33
N VAL A 37 -11.54 12.12 13.24
CA VAL A 37 -12.99 12.25 13.00
C VAL A 37 -13.19 13.03 11.72
N LEU A 38 -14.00 12.47 10.82
CA LEU A 38 -14.43 13.12 9.60
C LEU A 38 -15.87 13.59 9.81
N HIS A 39 -16.10 14.83 9.40
CA HIS A 39 -17.41 15.47 9.39
C HIS A 39 -17.85 15.55 7.94
N GLU A 40 -19.07 15.09 7.67
CA GLU A 40 -19.70 15.27 6.37
C GLU A 40 -20.64 16.46 6.45
N SER A 41 -20.50 17.38 5.49
CA SER A 41 -21.31 18.60 5.47
C SER A 41 -22.78 18.23 5.31
N GLY A 42 -23.63 18.73 6.20
CA GLY A 42 -25.07 18.46 6.18
C GLY A 42 -25.50 17.16 6.86
N THR A 43 -24.58 16.40 7.48
CA THR A 43 -24.94 15.25 8.33
C THR A 43 -24.45 15.46 9.77
N PRO A 44 -25.27 15.13 10.79
CA PRO A 44 -24.87 15.24 12.19
C PRO A 44 -23.91 14.12 12.62
N TYR A 45 -23.57 13.20 11.71
CA TYR A 45 -22.82 12.00 12.01
C TYR A 45 -21.32 12.22 11.86
N THR A 46 -20.59 12.02 12.95
CA THR A 46 -19.13 11.90 12.92
C THR A 46 -18.73 10.47 12.60
N ARG A 47 -17.84 10.28 11.60
CA ARG A 47 -17.33 8.95 11.25
C ARG A 47 -15.81 8.89 11.30
N ARG A 48 -15.28 7.66 11.42
CA ARG A 48 -13.84 7.37 11.35
C ARG A 48 -13.62 6.23 10.38
N GLY A 49 -12.54 6.32 9.61
CA GLY A 49 -12.01 5.20 8.87
C GLY A 49 -11.10 4.37 9.78
N TYR A 50 -11.10 3.06 9.56
CA TYR A 50 -10.26 2.10 10.29
C TYR A 50 -9.42 1.30 9.31
N LEU A 51 -8.18 1.01 9.71
CA LEU A 51 -7.26 0.17 8.97
C LEU A 51 -6.58 -0.76 9.96
N SER A 52 -6.63 -2.07 9.71
CA SER A 52 -5.93 -3.09 10.48
C SER A 52 -4.98 -3.82 9.56
N VAL A 53 -3.68 -3.80 9.88
CA VAL A 53 -2.63 -4.47 9.10
C VAL A 53 -2.04 -5.60 9.93
N LYS A 54 -2.22 -6.84 9.46
CA LYS A 54 -1.66 -8.07 10.05
C LYS A 54 -0.53 -8.61 9.17
N SER A 55 0.15 -9.68 9.60
CA SER A 55 1.30 -10.25 8.88
C SER A 55 1.00 -10.64 7.44
N HIS A 56 -0.15 -11.24 7.15
CA HIS A 56 -0.53 -11.72 5.81
C HIS A 56 -1.93 -11.25 5.37
N SER A 57 -2.49 -10.27 6.06
CA SER A 57 -3.78 -9.70 5.68
C SER A 57 -3.91 -8.26 6.13
N PHE A 58 -4.86 -7.55 5.53
CA PHE A 58 -5.27 -6.24 5.98
C PHE A 58 -6.77 -6.09 5.83
N ASN A 59 -7.36 -5.24 6.67
CA ASN A 59 -8.75 -4.84 6.59
C ASN A 59 -8.80 -3.33 6.58
N TRP A 60 -9.55 -2.77 5.65
CA TRP A 60 -9.75 -1.35 5.51
C TRP A 60 -11.25 -1.04 5.47
N HIS A 61 -11.67 -0.09 6.29
CA HIS A 61 -13.02 0.43 6.31
C HIS A 61 -12.93 1.94 6.21
N ALA A 62 -13.39 2.50 5.09
CA ALA A 62 -13.45 3.96 4.95
C ALA A 62 -14.52 4.55 5.88
N ALA A 63 -14.45 5.84 6.17
CA ALA A 63 -15.46 6.47 7.03
C ALA A 63 -16.85 6.50 6.38
N PHE A 64 -16.92 6.66 5.04
CA PHE A 64 -18.16 6.88 4.29
C PHE A 64 -18.46 5.76 3.28
N VAL A 65 -17.78 4.61 3.41
CA VAL A 65 -18.02 3.45 2.56
C VAL A 65 -18.83 2.43 3.37
N PRO A 66 -19.91 1.86 2.80
CA PRO A 66 -20.75 0.90 3.52
C PRO A 66 -20.01 -0.40 3.83
N ASP A 67 -19.15 -0.86 2.91
CA ASP A 67 -18.51 -2.17 3.03
C ASP A 67 -17.00 -2.08 3.33
N PRO A 68 -16.50 -2.84 4.33
CA PRO A 68 -15.07 -2.97 4.55
C PRO A 68 -14.41 -3.80 3.43
N SER A 69 -13.26 -3.35 2.93
CA SER A 69 -12.41 -4.16 2.06
C SER A 69 -11.47 -5.03 2.89
N PHE A 70 -11.41 -6.32 2.55
CA PHE A 70 -10.47 -7.26 3.14
C PHE A 70 -9.51 -7.82 2.10
N GLY A 71 -8.21 -7.79 2.42
CA GLY A 71 -7.17 -8.41 1.60
C GLY A 71 -6.48 -9.55 2.35
N ALA A 72 -6.64 -10.78 1.87
CA ALA A 72 -5.86 -11.95 2.27
C ALA A 72 -4.61 -12.13 1.40
N HIS A 73 -3.72 -13.06 1.79
CA HIS A 73 -2.44 -13.34 1.13
C HIS A 73 -1.67 -12.07 0.77
N ALA A 74 -1.58 -11.18 1.75
CA ALA A 74 -0.95 -9.89 1.55
C ALA A 74 0.51 -10.10 1.10
N LYS A 75 0.92 -9.28 0.14
CA LYS A 75 2.29 -9.13 -0.33
C LYS A 75 2.59 -7.64 -0.41
N TYR A 76 3.87 -7.28 -0.34
CA TYR A 76 4.25 -5.88 -0.47
C TYR A 76 5.47 -5.70 -1.35
N GLN A 77 5.57 -4.52 -1.94
CA GLN A 77 6.73 -4.03 -2.64
C GLN A 77 7.22 -2.78 -1.91
N ARG A 78 8.51 -2.71 -1.60
CA ARG A 78 9.11 -1.51 -1.03
C ARG A 78 9.61 -0.63 -2.18
N LEU A 79 9.01 0.55 -2.34
CA LEU A 79 9.40 1.51 -3.38
C LEU A 79 10.59 2.35 -2.93
N SER A 80 10.54 2.82 -1.69
CA SER A 80 11.61 3.58 -1.04
C SER A 80 11.43 3.53 0.48
N LYS A 81 12.25 4.26 1.25
CA LYS A 81 12.07 4.35 2.70
C LYS A 81 10.70 4.97 3.02
N GLY A 82 9.85 4.21 3.71
CA GLY A 82 8.51 4.66 4.11
C GLY A 82 7.47 4.63 3.00
N ASN A 83 7.79 4.21 1.76
CA ASN A 83 6.82 4.09 0.68
C ASN A 83 6.70 2.63 0.22
N TYR A 84 5.48 2.13 0.25
CA TYR A 84 5.16 0.73 -0.02
C TYR A 84 3.96 0.64 -0.95
N ILE A 85 3.93 -0.42 -1.75
CA ILE A 85 2.70 -0.95 -2.32
C ILE A 85 2.35 -2.20 -1.52
N ILE A 86 1.12 -2.30 -1.02
CA ILE A 86 0.59 -3.52 -0.43
C ILE A 86 -0.49 -4.03 -1.37
N ALA A 87 -0.45 -5.32 -1.69
CA ALA A 87 -1.50 -5.99 -2.44
C ALA A 87 -2.01 -7.19 -1.66
N GLY A 88 -3.30 -7.47 -1.76
CA GLY A 88 -3.94 -8.66 -1.21
C GLY A 88 -5.01 -9.17 -2.18
N ARG A 89 -5.64 -10.29 -1.83
CA ARG A 89 -6.77 -10.85 -2.57
C ARG A 89 -8.03 -10.78 -1.72
N ASN A 90 -9.10 -10.23 -2.29
CA ASN A 90 -10.44 -10.34 -1.74
C ASN A 90 -11.10 -11.58 -2.33
N TYR A 91 -11.71 -12.41 -1.48
CA TYR A 91 -12.42 -13.64 -1.89
C TYR A 91 -13.91 -13.54 -1.63
N GLY A 92 -14.44 -12.34 -1.38
CA GLY A 92 -15.83 -12.11 -1.02
C GLY A 92 -16.82 -12.68 -2.03
N ASN A 93 -17.04 -11.98 -3.16
CA ASN A 93 -18.16 -12.25 -4.07
C ASN A 93 -17.72 -12.53 -5.52
N GLU A 94 -16.48 -12.97 -5.72
CA GLU A 94 -15.78 -12.86 -7.01
C GLU A 94 -15.16 -14.21 -7.47
N PRO A 95 -14.91 -14.40 -8.79
CA PRO A 95 -14.54 -15.69 -9.41
C PRO A 95 -13.31 -16.37 -8.80
N ALA A 96 -13.21 -17.69 -9.01
CA ALA A 96 -12.13 -18.54 -8.51
C ALA A 96 -10.75 -17.90 -8.72
N GLY A 97 -10.14 -17.46 -7.61
CA GLY A 97 -8.88 -16.73 -7.61
C GLY A 97 -8.91 -15.42 -6.83
N GLY A 98 -10.08 -14.80 -6.63
CA GLY A 98 -10.23 -13.56 -5.86
C GLY A 98 -9.66 -12.31 -6.56
N VAL A 99 -10.23 -11.12 -6.27
CA VAL A 99 -9.80 -9.86 -6.88
C VAL A 99 -8.59 -9.29 -6.15
N VAL A 100 -7.61 -8.83 -6.92
CA VAL A 100 -6.43 -8.17 -6.38
C VAL A 100 -6.79 -6.76 -5.92
N LEU A 101 -6.68 -6.53 -4.62
CA LEU A 101 -6.72 -5.19 -4.03
C LEU A 101 -5.30 -4.69 -3.89
N SER A 102 -5.02 -3.46 -4.33
CA SER A 102 -3.70 -2.85 -4.20
C SER A 102 -3.80 -1.45 -3.61
N TYR A 103 -2.84 -1.11 -2.76
CA TYR A 103 -2.82 0.15 -2.03
C TYR A 103 -1.41 0.73 -1.99
N HIS A 104 -1.32 2.04 -2.22
CA HIS A 104 -0.11 2.79 -1.94
C HIS A 104 -0.12 3.26 -0.49
N VAL A 105 0.98 3.01 0.22
CA VAL A 105 1.14 3.36 1.63
C VAL A 105 2.39 4.19 1.82
N ARG A 106 2.21 5.41 2.34
CA ARG A 106 3.30 6.29 2.76
C ARG A 106 3.32 6.41 4.28
N LEU A 107 4.29 5.78 4.91
CA LEU A 107 4.58 5.90 6.33
C LEU A 107 5.39 7.18 6.59
N TYR A 108 4.79 8.15 7.28
CA TYR A 108 5.48 9.36 7.70
C TYR A 108 6.33 9.10 8.95
N ASN A 109 5.76 8.37 9.91
CA ASN A 109 6.42 7.96 11.14
C ASN A 109 5.65 6.78 11.77
N ARG A 110 6.14 6.26 12.91
CA ARG A 110 5.57 5.11 13.62
C ARG A 110 4.08 5.25 14.04
N HIS A 111 3.54 6.47 14.02
CA HIS A 111 2.17 6.80 14.42
C HIS A 111 1.32 7.41 13.30
N LYS A 112 1.85 7.65 12.11
CA LYS A 112 1.13 8.35 11.03
C LYS A 112 1.49 7.76 9.66
N LEU A 113 0.47 7.33 8.93
CA LEU A 113 0.60 6.88 7.54
C LEU A 113 -0.49 7.47 6.65
N TYR A 114 -0.22 7.52 5.35
CA TYR A 114 -1.21 7.77 4.30
C TYR A 114 -1.50 6.46 3.57
N PHE A 115 -2.77 6.16 3.33
CA PHE A 115 -3.23 4.93 2.69
C PHE A 115 -4.20 5.29 1.57
N LYS A 116 -3.91 4.83 0.34
CA LYS A 116 -4.69 5.15 -0.86
C LYS A 116 -4.88 3.89 -1.72
N GLY A 117 -6.11 3.63 -2.14
CA GLY A 117 -6.41 2.57 -3.10
C GLY A 117 -5.74 2.81 -4.45
N LEU A 118 -5.36 1.73 -5.12
CA LEU A 118 -4.85 1.67 -6.47
C LEU A 118 -5.73 0.75 -7.31
N GLY A 119 -5.64 0.87 -8.65
CA GLY A 119 -6.39 0.00 -9.55
C GLY A 119 -7.90 0.15 -9.35
N THR A 120 -8.57 -0.96 -9.01
CA THR A 120 -10.01 -1.01 -8.72
C THR A 120 -10.41 -0.23 -7.47
N GLU A 121 -9.49 -0.03 -6.52
CA GLU A 121 -9.75 0.68 -5.26
C GLU A 121 -9.47 2.19 -5.37
N LYS A 122 -9.03 2.68 -6.54
CA LYS A 122 -8.62 4.08 -6.73
C LYS A 122 -9.76 5.10 -6.58
N PHE A 123 -11.01 4.64 -6.69
CA PHE A 123 -12.19 5.49 -6.64
C PHE A 123 -12.38 6.12 -5.25
N TRP A 124 -11.84 5.48 -4.21
CA TRP A 124 -11.92 6.00 -2.86
C TRP A 124 -10.78 6.97 -2.55
N PRO A 125 -11.08 8.13 -1.94
CA PRO A 125 -10.05 9.07 -1.56
C PRO A 125 -9.09 8.42 -0.54
N GLY A 126 -7.79 8.61 -0.76
CA GLY A 126 -6.80 8.19 0.22
C GLY A 126 -6.88 9.03 1.49
N HIS A 127 -6.65 8.42 2.65
CA HIS A 127 -6.73 9.10 3.93
C HIS A 127 -5.45 8.95 4.74
N VAL A 128 -5.25 9.89 5.67
CA VAL A 128 -4.21 9.81 6.70
C VAL A 128 -4.76 9.08 7.91
N TYR A 129 -4.05 8.05 8.34
CA TYR A 129 -4.37 7.25 9.52
C TYR A 129 -3.32 7.45 10.60
N TYR A 130 -3.79 7.31 11.84
CA TYR A 130 -3.01 7.42 13.07
C TYR A 130 -3.09 6.12 13.85
N LYS A 131 -1.97 5.67 14.39
CA LYS A 131 -1.90 4.45 15.20
C LYS A 131 -2.68 4.64 16.51
N TYR A 132 -3.39 3.61 16.97
CA TYR A 132 -4.14 3.62 18.23
C TYR A 132 -4.17 2.23 18.89
#